data_AF-A0A231GBT4-F1
#
_entry.id   AF-A0A231GBT4-F1
#
_cell.length_a   1.000
_cell.length_b   1.000
_cell.length_c   1.000
_cell.angle_alpha   90.00
_cell.angle_beta   90.00
_cell.angle_gamma   90.00
#
_symmetry.space_group_name_H-M   'P 1'
#
loop_
_entity.id
_entity.type
_entity.pdbx_description
1 polymer ?
#
loop_
_entity_poly.entity_id
_entity_poly.type
_entity_poly.pdbx_seq_one_letter_code
_entity_poly.pdbx_strand_id
1 'polypeptide(L)' 'MTIDLKQHLDTAIQYIGRQYSEELRGELANKTGLAVRPRGIGFIMTKDYNPARINLLVENEIITHVTMGN' A
#
# COMPACT_ATOMS: atom_id res chain seq x y z
N MET A 1 17.87 5.71 11.71
CA MET A 1 17.75 4.66 10.68
C MET A 1 17.14 5.31 9.46
N THR A 2 17.83 5.29 8.33
CA THR A 2 17.29 5.79 7.06
C THR A 2 16.27 4.77 6.58
N ILE A 3 15.02 5.17 6.40
CA ILE A 3 13.99 4.28 5.84
C ILE A 3 14.33 4.12 4.35
N ASP A 4 14.67 2.90 3.92
CA ASP A 4 14.84 2.59 2.51
C ASP A 4 13.45 2.41 1.86
N LEU A 5 12.84 3.55 1.50
CA LEU A 5 11.52 3.58 0.87
C LEU A 5 11.47 2.77 -0.43
N LYS A 6 12.61 2.56 -1.10
CA LYS A 6 12.68 1.76 -2.33
C LYS A 6 12.48 0.29 -2.03
N GLN A 7 13.17 -0.25 -1.02
CA GLN A 7 13.00 -1.65 -0.62
C GLN A 7 11.55 -1.96 -0.18
N HIS A 8 10.92 -1.03 0.53
CA HIS A 8 9.51 -1.18 0.93
C HIS A 8 8.56 -1.12 -0.27
N LEU A 9 8.82 -0.24 -1.24
CA LEU A 9 8.07 -0.18 -2.49
C LEU A 9 8.21 -1.48 -3.29
N ASP A 10 9.43 -1.98 -3.46
CA ASP A 10 9.69 -3.23 -4.18
C ASP A 10 8.97 -4.42 -3.52
N THR A 11 8.92 -4.45 -2.19
CA THR A 11 8.15 -5.45 -1.44
C THR A 11 6.65 -5.34 -1.73
N ALA A 12 6.11 -4.12 -1.71
CA ALA A 12 4.69 -3.89 -1.93
C ALA A 12 4.25 -4.15 -3.38
N ILE A 13 5.11 -3.90 -4.37
CA ILE A 13 4.85 -4.18 -5.80
C ILE A 13 4.56 -5.67 -6.04
N GLN A 14 5.12 -6.59 -5.25
CA GLN A 14 4.86 -8.03 -5.36
C GLN A 14 3.40 -8.42 -5.06
N TYR A 15 2.60 -7.50 -4.54
CA TYR A 15 1.17 -7.69 -4.26
C TYR A 15 0.27 -7.22 -5.41
N ILE A 16 0.81 -6.58 -6.45
CA ILE A 16 0.04 -6.25 -7.66
C ILE A 16 -0.52 -7.54 -8.29
N GLY A 17 -1.79 -7.49 -8.69
CA GLY A 17 -2.53 -8.63 -9.23
C GLY A 17 -3.17 -9.54 -8.18
N ARG A 18 -2.92 -9.31 -6.89
CA ARG A 18 -3.60 -10.04 -5.80
C ARG A 18 -4.93 -9.38 -5.45
N GLN A 19 -5.88 -10.19 -4.98
CA GLN A 19 -7.12 -9.66 -4.40
C GLN A 19 -6.83 -8.95 -3.08
N TYR A 20 -7.35 -7.74 -2.93
CA TYR A 20 -7.24 -6.95 -1.73
C TYR A 20 -8.06 -7.59 -0.60
N SER A 21 -7.46 -7.67 0.60
CA SER A 21 -8.13 -8.00 1.85
C SER A 21 -7.48 -7.23 3.00
N GLU A 22 -8.21 -7.06 4.10
CA GLU A 22 -7.65 -6.44 5.32
C GLU A 22 -6.50 -7.27 5.91
N GLU A 23 -6.55 -8.59 5.76
CA GLU A 23 -5.45 -9.50 6.16
C GLU A 23 -4.18 -9.25 5.35
N LEU A 24 -4.30 -9.13 4.02
CA LEU A 24 -3.17 -8.81 3.14
C LEU A 24 -2.59 -7.44 3.48
N ARG A 25 -3.45 -6.46 3.77
CA ARG A 25 -3.03 -5.14 4.23
C ARG A 25 -2.21 -5.24 5.51
N GLY A 26 -2.69 -6.00 6.49
CA GLY A 26 -1.99 -6.25 7.75
C GLY A 26 -0.65 -6.97 7.56
N GLU A 27 -0.61 -7.99 6.70
CA GLU A 27 0.62 -8.71 6.34
C GLU A 27 1.67 -7.77 5.74
N LEU A 28 1.27 -6.95 4.77
CA LEU A 28 2.17 -6.00 4.12
C LEU A 28 2.68 -4.93 5.11
N ALA A 29 1.80 -4.43 5.99
CA ALA A 29 2.19 -3.48 7.03
C ALA A 29 3.20 -4.11 8.00
N ASN A 30 2.99 -5.37 8.41
CA ASN A 30 3.91 -6.09 9.29
C ASN A 30 5.27 -6.36 8.62
N LYS A 31 5.28 -6.73 7.33
CA LYS A 31 6.52 -6.98 6.59
C LYS A 31 7.36 -5.71 6.39
N THR A 32 6.70 -4.59 6.14
CA THR A 32 7.39 -3.34 5.79
C THR A 32 7.59 -2.43 7.00
N GLY A 33 6.84 -2.63 8.08
CA GLY A 33 6.77 -1.69 9.20
C GLY A 33 6.11 -0.36 8.86
N LEU A 34 5.46 -0.26 7.68
CA LEU A 34 4.85 0.96 7.18
C LEU A 34 3.34 0.89 7.21
N ALA A 35 2.70 2.06 7.33
CA ALA A 35 1.27 2.16 7.13
C ALA A 35 0.91 1.78 5.68
N VAL A 36 -0.13 0.96 5.52
CA VAL A 36 -0.67 0.56 4.22
C VAL A 36 -2.09 1.06 4.11
N ARG A 37 -2.42 1.73 3.00
CA ARG A 37 -3.73 2.32 2.73
C ARG A 37 -4.28 1.88 1.37
N PRO A 38 -5.47 1.26 1.30
CA PRO A 38 -6.16 1.08 0.03
C PRO A 38 -6.69 2.42 -0.51
N ARG A 39 -6.69 2.55 -1.83
CA ARG A 39 -7.26 3.65 -2.61
C ARG A 39 -8.08 3.06 -3.74
N GLY A 40 -9.05 3.81 -4.24
CA GLY A 40 -9.93 3.35 -5.33
C GLY A 40 -11.39 3.58 -4.99
N ILE A 41 -12.27 3.05 -5.83
CA ILE A 41 -13.72 3.16 -5.63
C ILE A 41 -14.12 2.43 -4.34
N GLY A 42 -14.85 3.11 -3.46
CA GLY A 42 -15.33 2.56 -2.19
C GLY A 42 -14.42 2.81 -0.98
N PHE A 43 -13.23 3.38 -1.16
CA PHE A 43 -12.32 3.72 -0.05
C PHE A 43 -12.37 5.22 0.28
N ILE A 44 -12.65 5.55 1.55
CA ILE A 44 -12.62 6.93 2.03
C ILE A 44 -11.16 7.35 2.18
N MET A 45 -10.75 8.41 1.48
CA MET A 45 -9.38 8.92 1.51
C MET A 45 -9.28 10.25 2.25
N THR A 46 -8.30 10.35 3.14
CA THR A 46 -7.80 11.62 3.71
C THR A 46 -6.75 12.23 2.78
N LYS A 47 -6.76 13.57 2.64
CA LYS A 47 -5.82 14.34 1.80
C LYS A 47 -4.43 14.55 2.42
N ASP A 48 -4.10 13.82 3.48
CA ASP A 48 -2.82 13.96 4.18
C ASP A 48 -1.66 13.37 3.37
N TYR A 49 -0.52 14.05 3.40
CA TYR A 49 0.73 13.54 2.84
C TYR A 49 1.52 12.80 3.92
N ASN A 50 1.88 11.55 3.63
CA ASN A 50 2.81 10.78 4.45
C ASN A 50 3.78 10.06 3.50
N PRO A 51 5.08 10.45 3.46
CA PRO A 51 6.07 9.85 2.56
C PRO A 51 6.39 8.39 2.92
N ALA A 52 6.18 7.99 4.18
CA ALA A 52 6.42 6.64 4.68
C ALA A 52 5.11 5.81 4.75
N ARG A 53 4.24 5.96 3.75
CA ARG A 53 3.00 5.19 3.60
C ARG A 53 2.93 4.53 2.23
N ILE A 54 2.57 3.25 2.24
CA ILE A 54 2.24 2.47 1.04
C ILE A 54 0.78 2.73 0.70
N ASN A 55 0.51 3.13 -0.54
CA ASN A 55 -0.84 3.24 -1.07
C ASN A 55 -1.06 2.14 -2.11
N LEU A 56 -2.13 1.36 -1.95
CA LEU A 56 -2.55 0.32 -2.87
C LEU A 56 -3.74 0.85 -3.68
N LEU A 57 -3.60 1.01 -4.99
CA LEU A 57 -4.76 1.24 -5.86
C LEU A 57 -5.46 -0.10 -6.08
N VAL A 58 -6.74 -0.14 -5.71
CA VAL A 58 -7.58 -1.33 -5.78
C VAL A 58 -8.74 -1.05 -6.75
N GLU A 59 -8.84 -1.89 -7.77
CA GLU A 59 -9.89 -1.84 -8.79
C GLU A 59 -10.51 -3.23 -8.93
N ASN A 60 -11.84 -3.32 -8.81
CA ASN A 60 -12.56 -4.60 -8.79
C ASN A 60 -11.98 -5.60 -7.78
N GLU A 61 -11.68 -5.12 -6.57
CA GLU A 61 -11.03 -5.90 -5.50
C GLU A 61 -9.61 -6.38 -5.82
N ILE A 62 -9.00 -6.01 -6.95
CA ILE A 62 -7.63 -6.38 -7.32
C ILE A 62 -6.70 -5.20 -7.13
N ILE A 63 -5.51 -5.43 -6.57
CA ILE A 63 -4.47 -4.41 -6.47
C ILE A 63 -3.85 -4.19 -7.86
N THR A 64 -4.03 -3.01 -8.44
CA THR A 64 -3.55 -2.68 -9.79
C THR A 64 -2.33 -1.77 -9.79
N HIS A 65 -2.11 -1.02 -8.71
CA HIS A 65 -0.95 -0.14 -8.57
C HIS A 65 -0.52 0.04 -7.12
N VAL A 66 0.77 0.32 -6.93
CA VAL A 66 1.37 0.56 -5.62
C VAL A 66 2.24 1.79 -5.70
N THR A 67 2.07 2.73 -4.76
CA THR A 67 2.92 3.92 -4.65
C THR A 67 3.31 4.19 -3.22
N MET A 68 4.48 4.82 -3.03
CA MET A 68 4.94 5.35 -1.76
C MET A 68 4.74 6.86 -1.72
N GLY A 69 4.31 7.40 -0.58
CA GLY A 69 3.93 8.82 -0.52
C GLY A 69 2.64 9.10 -1.30
N ASN A 70 2.10 10.31 -1.12
CA ASN A 70 1.03 10.81 -1.99
C ASN A 70 1.58 11.88 -2.93
#